data_AF-A0A821UGZ5-F1
#
_entry.id   AF-A0A821UGZ5-F1
#
_cell.length_a   1.000
_cell.length_b   1.000
_cell.length_c   1.000
_cell.angle_alpha   90.00
_cell.angle_beta   90.00
_cell.angle_gamma   90.00
#
_symmetry.space_group_name_H-M   'P 1'
#
loop_
_entity.id
_entity.type
_entity.pdbx_description
1 polymer ?
#
loop_
_entity_poly.entity_id
_entity_poly.type
_entity_poly.pdbx_seq_one_letter_code
_entity_poly.pdbx_strand_id
1 'polypeptide(L)'
;MLKTQYQSYVIDEMAKAAGVEVLRLPPYHCELNPIELVWADVKGYVARNNTTFKMVDVKKILQEGLNSITIEKWQNCISHVIKEELKFGGLDSQIDKTVDSFIINVSGETSDSYISSVHYL
;
A
#
# COMPACT_ATOMS: atom_id res chain seq x y z
N MET A 1 -15.37 -1.88 -19.94
CA MET A 1 -15.29 -1.28 -18.60
C MET A 1 -16.66 -1.27 -17.94
N LEU A 2 -16.94 -2.26 -17.11
CA LEU A 2 -18.07 -2.18 -16.18
C LEU A 2 -17.58 -1.33 -15.00
N LYS A 3 -18.04 -0.08 -14.92
CA LYS A 3 -17.96 0.72 -13.69
C LYS A 3 -18.60 -0.10 -12.59
N THR A 4 -17.80 -0.72 -11.72
CA THR A 4 -18.30 -1.32 -10.49
C THR A 4 -19.11 -0.24 -9.79
N GLN A 5 -20.41 -0.48 -9.60
CA GLN A 5 -21.29 0.48 -8.95
C GLN A 5 -20.65 0.83 -7.61
N TYR A 6 -20.37 2.12 -7.40
CA TYR A 6 -19.81 2.64 -6.16
C TYR A 6 -20.73 2.20 -5.01
N GLN A 7 -20.34 1.18 -4.29
CA GLN A 7 -20.88 0.91 -2.97
C GLN A 7 -20.23 1.95 -2.08
N SER A 8 -20.86 3.13 -1.98
CA SER A 8 -20.35 4.19 -1.12
C SER A 8 -20.32 3.65 0.31
N TYR A 9 -19.13 3.60 0.91
CA TYR A 9 -18.99 3.18 2.30
C TYR A 9 -19.47 4.31 3.19
N VAL A 10 -20.13 3.98 4.30
CA VAL A 10 -20.57 4.97 5.31
C VAL A 10 -19.41 5.87 5.74
N ILE A 11 -18.21 5.29 5.86
CA ILE A 11 -16.99 6.01 6.22
C ILE A 11 -16.58 7.02 5.14
N ASP A 12 -16.78 6.72 3.85
CA ASP A 12 -16.44 7.61 2.75
C ASP A 12 -17.36 8.84 2.74
N GLU A 13 -18.66 8.66 2.99
CA GLU A 13 -19.60 9.77 3.13
C GLU A 13 -19.30 10.63 4.36
N MET A 14 -18.93 10.01 5.48
CA MET A 14 -18.51 10.73 6.69
C MET A 14 -17.24 11.55 6.44
N ALA A 15 -16.23 10.97 5.80
CA ALA A 15 -14.99 11.66 5.46
C ALA A 15 -15.27 12.82 4.50
N LYS A 16 -16.08 12.58 3.45
CA LYS A 16 -16.50 13.60 2.49
C LYS A 16 -17.28 14.75 3.14
N ALA A 17 -18.19 14.46 4.07
CA ALA A 17 -18.92 15.47 4.83
C ALA A 17 -17.99 16.33 5.71
N ALA A 18 -16.86 15.78 6.15
CA ALA A 18 -15.80 16.48 6.87
C ALA A 18 -14.76 17.15 5.94
N GLY A 19 -14.92 17.06 4.61
CA GLY A 19 -13.96 17.60 3.64
C GLY A 19 -12.65 16.81 3.55
N VAL A 20 -12.65 15.54 3.96
CA VAL A 20 -11.49 14.64 3.93
C VAL A 20 -11.61 13.69 2.74
N GLU A 21 -10.55 13.62 1.94
CA GLU A 21 -10.40 12.63 0.88
C GLU A 21 -9.80 11.33 1.43
N VAL A 22 -10.42 10.19 1.11
CA VAL A 22 -9.97 8.87 1.56
C VAL A 22 -9.03 8.27 0.52
N LEU A 23 -7.75 8.12 0.88
CA LEU A 23 -6.80 7.36 0.09
C LEU A 23 -6.88 5.87 0.45
N ARG A 24 -7.14 5.01 -0.55
CA ARG A 24 -7.15 3.55 -0.37
C ARG A 24 -5.82 2.96 -0.81
N LEU A 25 -5.15 2.29 0.11
CA LEU A 25 -3.89 1.60 -0.15
C LEU A 25 -4.15 0.19 -0.70
N PRO A 26 -3.25 -0.32 -1.55
CA PRO A 26 -3.36 -1.69 -2.06
C PRO A 26 -3.24 -2.72 -0.93
N PRO A 27 -4.03 -3.80 -0.98
CA PRO A 27 -4.00 -4.83 0.06
C PRO A 27 -2.66 -5.57 0.05
N TYR A 28 -2.18 -5.99 1.23
CA TYR A 28 -0.93 -6.76 1.42
C TYR A 28 0.39 -6.05 1.04
N HIS A 29 0.36 -4.75 0.74
CA HIS A 29 1.55 -3.96 0.42
C HIS A 29 1.85 -2.94 1.51
N CYS A 30 2.39 -3.41 2.64
CA CYS A 30 2.71 -2.55 3.78
C CYS A 30 3.84 -1.55 3.48
N GLU A 31 4.70 -1.86 2.50
CA GLU A 31 5.74 -1.00 1.96
C GLU A 31 5.19 0.28 1.31
N LEU A 32 3.91 0.29 0.93
CA LEU A 32 3.21 1.45 0.39
C LEU A 32 2.43 2.23 1.46
N ASN A 33 2.57 1.86 2.74
CA ASN A 33 1.90 2.53 3.85
C ASN A 33 2.91 3.21 4.79
N PRO A 34 3.06 4.54 4.76
CA PRO A 34 4.13 5.21 5.50
C PRO A 34 3.97 5.12 7.02
N ILE A 35 2.75 4.90 7.53
CA ILE A 35 2.54 4.73 8.98
C ILE A 35 3.18 3.43 9.50
N GLU A 36 3.37 2.41 8.65
CA GLU A 36 4.01 1.16 9.05
C GLU A 36 5.50 1.38 9.37
N LEU A 37 6.16 2.28 8.66
CA LEU A 37 7.55 2.68 8.92
C LEU A 37 7.67 3.39 10.28
N VAL A 38 6.72 4.29 10.58
CA VAL A 38 6.65 4.96 11.89
C VAL A 38 6.40 3.92 12.99
N TRP A 39 5.46 3.01 12.78
CA TRP A 39 5.17 1.96 13.75
C TRP A 39 6.35 1.01 13.96
N ALA A 40 7.14 0.71 12.93
CA ALA A 40 8.36 -0.08 13.09
C ALA A 40 9.36 0.61 14.03
N ASP A 41 9.57 1.92 13.89
CA ASP A 41 10.47 2.68 14.78
C ASP A 41 9.92 2.74 16.21
N VAL A 42 8.65 3.08 16.38
CA VAL A 42 7.99 3.18 17.69
C VAL A 42 7.98 1.82 18.41
N LYS A 43 7.62 0.73 17.72
CA LYS A 43 7.68 -0.63 18.30
C LYS A 43 9.10 -1.00 18.68
N GLY A 44 10.09 -0.67 17.85
CA GLY A 44 11.49 -0.88 18.16
C GLY A 44 11.93 -0.11 19.40
N TYR A 45 11.50 1.14 19.56
CA TYR A 45 11.75 1.95 20.73
C TYR A 45 11.15 1.32 21.99
N VAL A 46 9.86 0.94 21.94
CA VAL A 46 9.20 0.27 23.07
C VAL A 46 9.90 -1.03 23.44
N ALA A 47 10.24 -1.87 22.45
CA ALA A 47 10.92 -3.14 22.69
C ALA A 47 12.29 -2.98 23.38
N ARG A 48 13.06 -1.94 23.02
CA ARG A 48 14.37 -1.67 23.64
C ARG A 48 14.29 -1.10 25.04
N ASN A 49 13.24 -0.34 25.35
CA ASN A 49 13.13 0.40 26.61
C ASN A 49 12.18 -0.25 27.63
N ASN A 50 11.38 -1.24 27.22
CA ASN A 50 10.49 -1.98 28.11
C ASN A 50 11.27 -2.97 28.98
N THR A 51 11.72 -2.51 30.14
CA THR A 51 12.50 -3.32 31.10
C THR A 51 11.64 -3.94 32.19
N THR A 52 10.47 -3.37 32.48
CA THR A 52 9.60 -3.78 33.59
C THR A 52 8.47 -4.72 33.17
N PHE A 53 8.14 -4.76 31.88
CA PHE A 53 7.01 -5.50 31.30
C PHE A 53 5.64 -5.15 31.90
N LYS A 54 5.52 -4.00 32.57
CA LYS A 54 4.27 -3.51 33.14
C LYS A 54 3.56 -2.62 32.13
N MET A 55 2.25 -2.78 32.01
CA MET A 55 1.45 -2.03 31.03
C MET A 55 1.49 -0.51 31.25
N VAL A 56 1.58 -0.07 32.52
CA VAL A 56 1.71 1.35 32.87
C VAL A 56 2.99 1.95 32.28
N ASP A 57 4.10 1.22 32.38
CA ASP A 57 5.39 1.66 31.86
C ASP A 57 5.42 1.59 30.33
N VAL A 58 4.85 0.53 29.73
CA VAL A 58 4.69 0.41 28.28
C VAL A 58 3.91 1.60 27.70
N LYS A 59 2.82 2.03 28.35
CA LYS A 59 2.04 3.20 27.90
C LYS A 59 2.88 4.48 27.91
N LYS A 60 3.70 4.68 28.94
CA LYS A 60 4.61 5.84 29.04
C LYS A 60 5.67 5.80 27.94
N ILE A 61 6.34 4.67 27.77
CA ILE A 61 7.38 4.47 26.75
C ILE A 61 6.81 4.60 25.34
N LEU A 62 5.58 4.13 25.09
CA LEU A 62 4.88 4.32 23.81
C LEU A 62 4.69 5.81 23.51
N GLN A 63 4.23 6.60 24.50
CA GLN A 63 4.06 8.04 24.34
C GLN A 63 5.40 8.74 24.05
N GLU A 64 6.47 8.34 24.73
CA GLU A 64 7.83 8.84 24.47
C GLU A 64 8.30 8.49 23.05
N GLY A 65 8.07 7.24 22.61
CA GLY A 65 8.37 6.78 21.26
C GLY A 65 7.64 7.59 20.20
N LEU A 66 6.34 7.83 20.37
CA LEU A 66 5.54 8.67 19.47
C LEU A 66 6.03 10.12 19.44
N ASN A 67 6.36 10.70 20.60
CA ASN A 67 6.88 12.06 20.69
C ASN A 67 8.28 12.21 20.07
N SER A 68 9.03 11.11 19.92
CA SER A 68 10.35 11.11 19.27
C SER A 68 10.28 11.18 17.74
N ILE A 69 9.10 11.03 17.14
CA ILE A 69 8.90 11.10 15.70
C ILE A 69 8.89 12.57 15.28
N THR A 70 9.98 13.00 14.64
CA THR A 70 10.12 14.36 14.13
C THR A 70 9.40 14.54 12.79
N ILE A 71 9.13 15.80 12.43
CA ILE A 71 8.60 16.16 11.11
C ILE A 71 9.50 15.62 10.00
N GLU A 72 10.82 15.72 10.18
CA GLU A 72 11.81 15.20 9.23
C GLU A 72 11.71 13.67 9.07
N LYS A 73 11.61 12.92 10.17
CA LYS A 73 11.41 11.46 10.12
C LYS A 73 10.16 11.12 9.33
N TRP A 74 9.06 11.81 9.59
CA TRP A 74 7.81 11.60 8.86
C TRP A 74 7.96 11.88 7.37
N GLN A 75 8.57 13.01 6.99
CA GLN A 75 8.85 13.35 5.60
C GLN A 75 9.72 12.30 4.89
N ASN A 76 10.70 11.74 5.60
CA ASN A 76 11.52 10.65 5.08
C ASN A 76 10.72 9.37 4.86
N CYS A 77 9.77 9.04 5.75
CA CYS A 77 8.85 7.91 5.55
C CYS A 77 7.97 8.10 4.31
N ILE A 78 7.40 9.30 4.12
CA ILE A 78 6.63 9.63 2.90
C ILE A 78 7.51 9.49 1.65
N SER A 79 8.70 10.08 1.66
CA SER A 79 9.64 10.03 0.52
C SER A 79 10.05 8.59 0.17
N HIS A 80 10.21 7.74 1.17
CA HIS A 80 10.49 6.32 0.96
C HIS A 80 9.34 5.62 0.24
N VAL A 81 8.10 5.80 0.72
CA VAL A 81 6.91 5.18 0.13
C VAL A 81 6.71 5.62 -1.33
N ILE A 82 6.85 6.92 -1.63
CA ILE A 82 6.78 7.43 -3.00
C ILE A 82 7.83 6.76 -3.89
N LYS A 83 9.05 6.56 -3.36
CA LYS A 83 10.11 5.88 -4.10
C LYS A 83 9.77 4.41 -4.35
N GLU A 84 9.20 3.71 -3.38
CA GLU A 84 8.77 2.32 -3.57
C GLU A 84 7.62 2.24 -4.60
N GLU A 85 6.62 3.12 -4.53
CA GLU A 85 5.53 3.23 -5.50
C GLU A 85 6.04 3.40 -6.94
N LEU A 86 7.01 4.31 -7.15
CA LEU A 86 7.63 4.52 -8.45
C LEU A 86 8.36 3.28 -8.98
N LYS A 87 8.96 2.46 -8.10
CA LYS A 87 9.59 1.20 -8.51
C LYS A 87 8.55 0.19 -8.98
N PHE A 88 7.43 0.06 -8.27
CA PHE A 88 6.34 -0.83 -8.69
C PHE A 88 5.81 -0.44 -10.07
N GLY A 89 5.49 0.85 -10.27
CA GLY A 89 5.04 1.33 -11.59
C GLY A 89 6.08 1.16 -12.71
N GLY A 90 7.37 1.28 -12.39
CA GLY A 90 8.45 1.02 -13.33
C GLY A 90 8.58 -0.46 -13.73
N LEU A 91 8.40 -1.38 -12.77
CA LEU A 91 8.41 -2.82 -13.01
C LEU A 91 7.21 -3.25 -13.85
N ASP A 92 6.01 -2.75 -13.54
CA ASP A 92 4.81 -3.05 -14.33
C ASP A 92 5.00 -2.63 -15.80
N SER A 93 5.53 -1.42 -16.04
CA SER A 93 5.81 -0.97 -17.41
C SER A 93 6.84 -1.84 -18.16
N GLN A 94 7.78 -2.47 -17.45
CA GLN A 94 8.76 -3.36 -18.05
C GLN A 94 8.18 -4.76 -18.33
N ILE A 95 7.32 -5.26 -17.44
CA ILE A 95 6.59 -6.50 -17.63
C ILE A 95 5.68 -6.37 -18.85
N ASP A 96 4.90 -5.28 -18.96
CA ASP A 96 4.01 -5.05 -20.10
C ASP A 96 4.75 -5.09 -21.44
N LYS A 97 5.87 -4.37 -21.55
CA LYS A 97 6.70 -4.36 -22.77
C LYS A 97 7.25 -5.74 -23.12
N THR A 98 7.54 -6.54 -22.09
CA THR A 98 8.09 -7.88 -22.26
C THR A 98 6.99 -8.86 -22.66
N VAL A 99 5.84 -8.86 -21.99
CA VAL A 99 4.67 -9.69 -22.32
C VAL A 99 4.13 -9.37 -23.71
N ASP A 100 4.03 -8.09 -24.08
CA ASP A 100 3.63 -7.65 -25.42
C ASP A 100 4.59 -8.19 -26.50
N SER A 101 5.89 -8.25 -26.21
CA SER A 101 6.89 -8.82 -27.13
C SER A 101 6.82 -10.35 -27.28
N PHE A 102 6.20 -11.04 -26.32
CA PHE A 102 5.97 -12.48 -26.34
C PHE A 102 4.62 -12.89 -26.94
N ILE A 103 3.81 -11.95 -27.44
CA ILE A 103 2.62 -12.27 -28.25
C ILE A 103 3.08 -12.84 -29.59
N ILE A 104 3.26 -14.17 -29.64
CA ILE A 104 3.46 -14.90 -30.88
C ILE A 104 2.14 -14.84 -31.64
N ASN A 105 2.13 -14.12 -32.76
CA ASN A 105 1.02 -14.16 -33.71
C ASN A 105 1.02 -15.54 -34.36
N VAL A 106 0.26 -16.49 -33.81
CA VAL A 106 0.05 -17.81 -34.38
C VAL A 106 -0.94 -17.67 -35.54
N SER A 107 -0.49 -17.05 -36.64
CA SER A 107 -1.12 -17.21 -37.95
C SER A 107 -0.66 -18.54 -38.54
N GLY A 108 -1.13 -19.62 -37.93
CA GLY A 108 -1.10 -20.98 -38.43
C GLY A 108 -2.39 -21.63 -38.00
N GLU A 109 -3.37 -21.65 -38.92
CA GLU A 109 -4.72 -22.13 -38.69
C GLU A 109 -4.73 -23.50 -38.00
N THR A 110 -5.29 -23.58 -36.80
CA THR A 110 -6.06 -24.76 -36.40
C THR A 110 -7.16 -24.30 -35.47
N SER A 111 -8.40 -24.55 -35.90
CA SER A 111 -9.62 -24.26 -35.18
C SER A 111 -9.68 -25.18 -33.96
N ASP A 112 -9.72 -24.62 -32.75
CA ASP A 112 -10.35 -25.28 -31.63
C ASP A 112 -11.00 -24.27 -30.70
N SER A 113 -12.32 -24.41 -30.60
CA SER A 113 -13.22 -23.55 -29.86
C SER A 113 -13.32 -24.01 -28.40
N TYR A 114 -12.58 -23.41 -27.48
CA TYR A 114 -12.95 -23.41 -26.06
C TYR A 114 -12.69 -22.05 -25.38
N ILE A 115 -13.84 -21.46 -25.05
CA ILE A 115 -14.18 -20.34 -24.17
C ILE A 115 -13.29 -20.24 -22.92
N SER A 116 -12.80 -19.03 -22.61
CA SER A 116 -13.31 -18.28 -21.45
C SER A 116 -12.74 -16.87 -21.42
N SER A 117 -13.66 -15.92 -21.37
CA SER A 117 -13.44 -14.50 -21.14
C SER A 117 -12.65 -14.28 -19.85
N VAL A 118 -11.36 -13.98 -19.96
CA VAL A 118 -10.59 -13.36 -18.88
C VAL A 118 -10.45 -11.89 -19.18
N HIS A 119 -11.38 -11.12 -18.62
CA HIS A 119 -11.35 -9.67 -18.56
C HIS A 119 -10.27 -9.23 -17.54
N TYR A 120 -9.18 -8.65 -18.03
CA TYR A 120 -8.33 -7.76 -17.22
C TYR A 120 -8.77 -6.30 -17.43
N LEU A 121 -8.54 -5.52 -16.37
CA LEU A 121 -9.22 -4.29 -15.93
C LEU A 121 -9.29 -3.13 -16.94
#